data_AF-A0A350CXN5-F1
#
_entry.id   AF-A0A350CXN5-F1
#
_cell.length_a   1.000
_cell.length_b   1.000
_cell.length_c   1.000
_cell.angle_alpha   90.00
_cell.angle_beta   90.00
_cell.angle_gamma   90.00
#
_symmetry.space_group_name_H-M   'P 1'
#
loop_
_entity.id
_entity.type
_entity.pdbx_description
1 polymer ?
#
loop_
_entity_poly.entity_id
_entity_poly.type
_entity_poly.pdbx_seq_one_letter_code
_entity_poly.pdbx_strand_id
1 'polypeptide(L)'
;MPKRMKLGQMSKLFTVAIYLPDKVNLYHYAIISSLLSTKFEGRTLFSLLRFSDKSPVVTTDPDVQITALTDWKEIQTADALVVPSWTDLDVPPSPQLQELIRSFNKENKCQCRACFGAYALAYSGVLNGKNCCTHWSAEEDFSKEFPYCSLKKNVIYVQDDNILTSAGASATVDCILHFIRIIYSATVANKLAKILAIPLIREGAQGQFLDYAKPKIVNALPALIKFMEQKPPSDLTVDVMMQKSFLSRRSFTRKFKALTGTTFEVWYRKIRLRTACELLETTELPIETVAERSGYKSPISFRQQFKQQFNSTPSEWRKAKRRQLPVSDLQ
;
A
#
# COMPACT_ATOMS: atom_id res chain seq x y z
N MET A 1 8.36 -25.81 13.97
CA MET A 1 8.18 -24.81 15.05
C MET A 1 9.52 -24.47 15.67
N PRO A 2 9.86 -23.19 15.89
CA PRO A 2 11.08 -22.78 16.56
C PRO A 2 11.12 -23.29 18.02
N LYS A 3 12.32 -23.58 18.53
CA LYS A 3 12.49 -24.05 19.91
C LYS A 3 12.05 -22.96 20.90
N ARG A 4 11.19 -23.33 21.85
CA ARG A 4 10.68 -22.45 22.90
C ARG A 4 11.82 -22.03 23.84
N MET A 5 11.94 -20.73 24.12
CA MET A 5 12.95 -20.20 25.04
C MET A 5 12.46 -20.23 26.48
N LYS A 6 13.32 -20.69 27.40
CA LYS A 6 13.08 -20.60 28.85
C LYS A 6 13.63 -19.28 29.39
N LEU A 7 12.82 -18.53 30.15
CA LEU A 7 13.18 -17.23 30.74
C LEU A 7 14.43 -17.25 31.66
N GLY A 8 14.92 -18.43 32.05
CA GLY A 8 16.05 -18.63 32.98
C GLY A 8 17.37 -19.14 32.37
N GLN A 9 17.49 -19.30 31.05
CA GLN A 9 18.71 -19.78 30.37
C GLN A 9 19.23 -18.79 29.31
N MET A 10 19.28 -17.50 29.64
CA MET A 10 19.60 -16.44 28.64
C MET A 10 21.07 -16.02 28.67
N SER A 11 21.95 -16.77 27.99
CA SER A 11 23.27 -16.24 27.59
C SER A 11 23.19 -15.44 26.28
N LYS A 12 22.13 -15.63 25.47
CA LYS A 12 21.90 -14.93 24.20
C LYS A 12 20.42 -14.56 24.03
N LEU A 13 20.14 -13.31 23.64
CA LEU A 13 18.79 -12.84 23.28
C LEU A 13 18.34 -13.42 21.94
N PHE A 14 17.03 -13.61 21.74
CA PHE A 14 16.46 -13.96 20.44
C PHE A 14 16.56 -12.76 19.50
N THR A 15 17.23 -12.92 18.37
CA THR A 15 17.49 -11.82 17.43
C THR A 15 16.44 -11.79 16.33
N VAL A 16 15.78 -10.64 16.18
CA VAL A 16 14.78 -10.39 15.14
C VAL A 16 15.34 -9.36 14.15
N ALA A 17 15.48 -9.78 12.88
CA ALA A 17 15.76 -8.89 11.78
C ALA A 17 14.45 -8.29 11.23
N ILE A 18 14.36 -6.96 11.21
CA ILE A 18 13.22 -6.19 10.70
C ILE A 18 13.64 -5.53 9.40
N TYR A 19 13.07 -5.99 8.30
CA TYR A 19 13.30 -5.38 6.99
C TYR A 19 12.53 -4.06 6.87
N LEU A 20 13.20 -3.03 6.34
CA LEU A 20 12.64 -1.71 6.08
C LEU A 20 12.59 -1.46 4.57
N PRO A 21 11.46 -1.74 3.92
CA PRO A 21 11.20 -1.28 2.57
C PRO A 21 11.26 0.25 2.51
N ASP A 22 11.64 0.76 1.34
CA ASP A 22 11.54 2.20 1.05
C ASP A 22 10.08 2.67 1.17
N LYS A 23 9.86 3.82 1.83
CA LYS A 23 8.53 4.33 2.17
C LYS A 23 7.64 3.32 2.92
N VAL A 24 8.24 2.46 3.75
CA VAL A 24 7.46 1.57 4.62
C VAL A 24 6.48 2.38 5.48
N ASN A 25 5.25 1.88 5.61
CA ASN A 25 4.24 2.52 6.44
C ASN A 25 4.70 2.56 7.92
N LEU A 26 4.79 3.77 8.47
CA LEU A 26 5.31 4.02 9.82
C LEU A 26 4.51 3.27 10.88
N TYR A 27 3.18 3.20 10.74
CA TYR A 27 2.31 2.58 11.73
C TYR A 27 2.56 1.06 11.86
N HIS A 28 2.71 0.36 10.73
CA HIS A 28 3.06 -1.07 10.75
C HIS A 28 4.42 -1.32 11.41
N TYR A 29 5.42 -0.52 11.06
CA TYR A 29 6.74 -0.62 11.69
C TYR A 29 6.67 -0.32 13.20
N ALA A 30 5.95 0.73 13.59
CA ALA A 30 5.83 1.16 14.98
C ALA A 30 5.19 0.07 15.85
N ILE A 31 4.13 -0.59 15.39
CA ILE A 31 3.50 -1.72 16.12
C ILE A 31 4.52 -2.81 16.42
N ILE A 32 5.24 -3.26 15.38
CA ILE A 32 6.22 -4.34 15.49
C ILE A 32 7.37 -3.93 16.40
N SER A 33 7.95 -2.74 16.16
CA SER A 33 9.07 -2.23 16.95
C SER A 33 8.67 -2.05 18.41
N SER A 34 7.49 -1.50 18.71
CA SER A 34 7.03 -1.30 20.09
C SER A 34 6.79 -2.61 20.81
N LEU A 35 6.08 -3.57 20.19
CA LEU A 35 5.83 -4.88 20.81
C LEU A 35 7.12 -5.64 21.10
N LEU A 36 8.05 -5.68 20.14
CA LEU A 36 9.29 -6.42 20.29
C LEU A 36 10.35 -5.72 21.16
N SER A 37 10.24 -4.39 21.33
CA SER A 37 11.14 -3.62 22.23
C SER A 37 10.61 -3.53 23.67
N THR A 38 9.35 -3.90 23.92
CA THR A 38 8.75 -3.77 25.26
C THR A 38 9.43 -4.73 26.23
N LYS A 39 9.89 -4.18 27.36
CA LYS A 39 10.53 -4.97 28.42
C LYS A 39 9.49 -5.78 29.20
N PHE A 40 9.86 -7.01 29.55
CA PHE A 40 9.10 -7.85 30.46
C PHE A 40 9.86 -7.95 31.78
N GLU A 41 9.24 -7.49 32.88
CA GLU A 41 9.86 -7.48 34.22
C GLU A 41 11.24 -6.81 34.24
N GLY A 42 11.37 -5.68 33.52
CA GLY A 42 12.61 -4.93 33.40
C GLY A 42 13.65 -5.52 32.42
N ARG A 43 13.39 -6.69 31.83
CA ARG A 43 14.31 -7.39 30.92
C ARG A 43 13.93 -7.18 29.46
N THR A 44 14.94 -7.00 28.62
CA THR A 44 14.79 -7.04 27.17
C THR A 44 14.56 -8.48 26.73
N LEU A 45 13.55 -8.69 25.88
CA LEU A 45 13.26 -10.02 25.34
C LEU A 45 14.02 -10.27 24.03
N PHE A 46 13.95 -9.32 23.10
CA PHE A 46 14.50 -9.47 21.76
C PHE A 46 15.67 -8.52 21.50
N SER A 47 16.65 -8.99 20.72
CA SER A 47 17.61 -8.11 20.04
C SER A 47 17.04 -7.74 18.66
N LEU A 48 16.98 -6.45 18.32
CA LEU A 48 16.35 -6.00 17.07
C LEU A 48 17.39 -5.42 16.11
N LEU A 49 17.53 -6.05 14.95
CA LEU A 49 18.32 -5.56 13.83
C LEU A 49 17.39 -4.95 12.79
N ARG A 50 17.60 -3.69 12.42
CA ARG A 50 16.82 -3.00 11.38
C ARG A 50 17.69 -2.93 10.14
N PHE A 51 17.20 -3.30 8.96
CA PHE A 51 18.02 -3.32 7.76
C PHE A 51 17.25 -2.97 6.49
N SER A 52 17.97 -2.50 5.48
CA SER A 52 17.42 -2.11 4.18
C SER A 52 18.42 -2.41 3.05
N ASP A 53 17.89 -2.63 1.85
CA ASP A 53 18.69 -2.89 0.64
C ASP A 53 19.31 -1.60 0.06
N LYS A 54 18.75 -0.43 0.41
CA LYS A 54 19.01 0.81 -0.33
C LYS A 54 19.88 1.83 0.41
N SER A 55 19.63 2.02 1.69
CA SER A 55 20.14 3.18 2.42
C SER A 55 20.30 2.86 3.91
N PRO A 56 21.33 3.43 4.58
CA PRO A 56 21.47 3.34 6.03
C PRO A 56 20.41 4.17 6.78
N VAL A 57 19.61 4.97 6.08
CA VAL A 57 18.46 5.69 6.61
C VAL A 57 17.26 5.49 5.68
N VAL A 58 16.18 4.93 6.21
CA VAL A 58 14.93 4.74 5.49
C VAL A 58 13.93 5.82 5.89
N THR A 59 13.34 6.48 4.90
CA THR A 59 12.24 7.42 5.14
C THR A 59 10.92 6.66 5.02
N THR A 60 10.13 6.66 6.09
CA THR A 60 8.82 6.01 6.16
C THR A 60 7.72 6.85 5.51
N ASP A 61 6.52 6.28 5.43
CA ASP A 61 5.28 7.01 5.15
C ASP A 61 4.41 7.09 6.43
N PRO A 62 4.15 8.28 7.00
CA PRO A 62 4.69 9.60 6.59
C PRO A 62 6.15 9.80 7.02
N ASP A 63 6.84 10.78 6.41
CA ASP A 63 8.30 11.04 6.34
C ASP A 63 9.14 11.03 7.65
N VAL A 64 9.08 9.97 8.44
CA VAL A 64 9.95 9.72 9.61
C VAL A 64 11.16 8.91 9.18
N GLN A 65 12.35 9.32 9.63
CA GLN A 65 13.60 8.65 9.32
C GLN A 65 13.93 7.57 10.35
N ILE A 66 14.31 6.38 9.88
CA ILE A 66 14.74 5.25 10.70
C ILE A 66 16.12 4.79 10.23
N THR A 67 17.05 4.65 11.17
CA THR A 67 18.37 4.07 10.90
C THR A 67 18.27 2.58 10.60
N ALA A 68 18.97 2.15 9.56
CA ALA A 68 19.02 0.79 9.07
C ALA A 68 20.46 0.35 8.83
N LEU A 69 20.74 -0.92 9.07
CA LEU A 69 21.96 -1.58 8.62
C LEU A 69 21.87 -1.84 7.12
N THR A 70 23.00 -1.71 6.45
CA THR A 70 23.19 -2.09 5.03
C THR A 70 24.16 -3.25 4.85
N ASP A 71 24.88 -3.66 5.91
CA ASP A 71 25.62 -4.93 5.93
C ASP A 71 24.71 -6.05 6.48
N TRP A 72 24.67 -7.16 5.75
CA TRP A 72 23.74 -8.26 5.97
C TRP A 72 24.37 -9.42 6.72
N LYS A 73 25.67 -9.37 7.03
CA LYS A 73 26.37 -10.46 7.74
C LYS A 73 25.69 -10.81 9.05
N GLU A 74 25.35 -9.82 9.87
CA GLU A 74 24.64 -10.05 11.13
C GLU A 74 23.18 -10.47 10.91
N ILE A 75 22.53 -9.93 9.88
CA ILE A 75 21.13 -10.22 9.51
C ILE A 75 20.95 -11.71 9.19
N GLN A 76 21.89 -12.32 8.47
CA GLN A 76 21.85 -13.75 8.13
C GLN A 76 21.84 -14.65 9.38
N THR A 77 22.43 -14.19 10.48
CA THR A 77 22.51 -14.93 11.75
C THR A 77 21.30 -14.75 12.66
N ALA A 78 20.34 -13.89 12.30
CA ALA A 78 19.15 -13.65 13.09
C ALA A 78 18.25 -14.89 13.18
N ASP A 79 17.47 -14.98 14.26
CA ASP A 79 16.60 -16.12 14.55
C ASP A 79 15.21 -15.98 13.88
N ALA A 80 14.82 -14.74 13.55
CA ALA A 80 13.60 -14.46 12.81
C ALA A 80 13.73 -13.27 11.86
N LEU A 81 12.93 -13.28 10.79
CA LEU A 81 12.80 -12.19 9.83
C LEU A 81 11.37 -11.64 9.86
N VAL A 82 11.23 -10.34 10.04
CA VAL A 82 9.96 -9.62 10.05
C VAL A 82 9.93 -8.57 8.94
N VAL A 83 8.85 -8.53 8.17
CA VAL A 83 8.60 -7.48 7.17
C VAL A 83 7.30 -6.76 7.56
N PRO A 84 7.36 -5.48 7.98
CA PRO A 84 6.19 -4.73 8.45
C PRO A 84 5.09 -4.51 7.43
N SER A 85 5.46 -4.31 6.17
CA SER A 85 4.55 -4.13 5.04
C SER A 85 5.35 -4.22 3.74
N TRP A 86 4.68 -4.11 2.60
CA TRP A 86 5.30 -4.00 1.28
C TRP A 86 4.72 -2.79 0.54
N THR A 87 5.60 -1.98 -0.06
CA THR A 87 5.22 -0.67 -0.60
C THR A 87 4.68 -0.76 -2.03
N ASP A 88 5.34 -1.53 -2.90
CA ASP A 88 4.91 -1.74 -4.28
C ASP A 88 4.65 -3.22 -4.53
N LEU A 89 3.36 -3.58 -4.60
CA LEU A 89 2.88 -4.95 -4.73
C LEU A 89 3.27 -5.61 -6.05
N ASP A 90 3.58 -4.81 -7.09
CA ASP A 90 3.97 -5.29 -8.41
C ASP A 90 5.51 -5.44 -8.55
N VAL A 91 6.28 -5.11 -7.50
CA VAL A 91 7.75 -5.14 -7.52
C VAL A 91 8.23 -6.24 -6.57
N PRO A 92 8.97 -7.24 -7.09
CA PRO A 92 9.53 -8.29 -6.25
C PRO A 92 10.61 -7.74 -5.33
N PRO A 93 10.88 -8.40 -4.18
CA PRO A 93 12.05 -8.11 -3.36
C PRO A 93 13.35 -8.25 -4.17
N SER A 94 14.41 -7.58 -3.73
CA SER A 94 15.73 -7.77 -4.34
C SER A 94 16.14 -9.25 -4.33
N PRO A 95 16.96 -9.72 -5.28
CA PRO A 95 17.43 -11.10 -5.28
C PRO A 95 18.07 -11.52 -3.95
N GLN A 96 18.79 -10.60 -3.31
CA GLN A 96 19.40 -10.82 -2.00
C GLN A 96 18.37 -11.01 -0.88
N LEU A 97 17.31 -10.19 -0.85
CA LEU A 97 16.22 -10.37 0.11
C LEU A 97 15.44 -11.68 -0.13
N GLN A 98 15.19 -12.03 -1.39
CA GLN A 98 14.53 -13.30 -1.70
C GLN A 98 15.38 -14.50 -1.25
N GLU A 99 16.69 -14.44 -1.41
CA GLU A 99 17.58 -15.50 -0.96
C GLU A 99 17.63 -15.60 0.57
N LEU A 100 17.66 -14.46 1.27
CA LEU A 100 17.55 -14.43 2.74
C LEU A 100 16.23 -15.06 3.22
N ILE A 101 15.11 -14.77 2.55
CA ILE A 101 13.82 -15.36 2.85
C ILE A 101 13.86 -16.90 2.68
N ARG A 102 14.45 -17.38 1.57
CA ARG A 102 14.58 -18.81 1.31
C ARG A 102 15.50 -19.50 2.31
N SER A 103 16.62 -18.89 2.69
CA SER A 103 17.55 -19.47 3.67
C SER A 103 16.91 -19.58 5.05
N PHE A 104 16.20 -18.54 5.50
CA PHE A 104 15.43 -18.57 6.75
C PHE A 104 14.38 -19.67 6.73
N ASN A 105 13.72 -19.88 5.59
CA ASN A 105 12.75 -20.97 5.45
C ASN A 105 13.41 -22.34 5.56
N LYS A 106 14.53 -22.54 4.86
CA LYS A 106 15.30 -23.81 4.86
C LYS A 106 15.81 -24.16 6.26
N GLU A 107 16.20 -23.16 7.03
CA GLU A 107 16.67 -23.29 8.42
C GLU A 107 15.51 -23.36 9.44
N ASN A 108 14.25 -23.33 9.00
CA ASN A 108 13.06 -23.31 9.85
C ASN A 108 13.03 -22.14 10.84
N LYS A 109 13.69 -21.02 10.48
CA LYS A 109 13.66 -19.76 11.22
C LYS A 109 12.31 -19.09 11.06
N CYS A 110 11.86 -18.35 12.08
CA CYS A 110 10.53 -17.77 12.08
C CYS A 110 10.45 -16.60 11.09
N GLN A 111 9.35 -16.52 10.35
CA GLN A 111 9.13 -15.48 9.34
C GLN A 111 7.76 -14.85 9.55
N CYS A 112 7.74 -13.58 9.97
CA CYS A 112 6.49 -12.84 10.15
C CYS A 112 6.33 -11.79 9.06
N ARG A 113 5.17 -11.75 8.41
CA ARG A 113 4.84 -10.74 7.41
C ARG A 113 3.53 -10.07 7.75
N ALA A 114 3.60 -8.75 7.91
CA ALA A 114 2.43 -7.97 8.23
C ALA A 114 1.83 -7.36 6.97
N CYS A 115 0.50 -7.42 6.86
CA CYS A 115 -0.26 -6.75 5.80
C CYS A 115 0.22 -7.15 4.39
N PHE A 116 0.68 -6.17 3.60
CA PHE A 116 1.22 -6.41 2.27
C PHE A 116 2.58 -7.11 2.26
N GLY A 117 3.24 -7.25 3.41
CA GLY A 117 4.49 -8.01 3.55
C GLY A 117 4.39 -9.46 3.05
N ALA A 118 3.18 -10.03 2.97
CA ALA A 118 2.94 -11.36 2.40
C ALA A 118 3.41 -11.46 0.94
N TYR A 119 3.33 -10.38 0.16
CA TYR A 119 3.84 -10.34 -1.23
C TYR A 119 5.34 -10.64 -1.29
N ALA A 120 6.12 -10.18 -0.31
CA ALA A 120 7.55 -10.45 -0.27
C ALA A 120 7.87 -11.95 -0.15
N LEU A 121 7.09 -12.70 0.65
CA LEU A 121 7.24 -14.16 0.72
C LEU A 121 6.71 -14.83 -0.56
N ALA A 122 5.61 -14.35 -1.10
CA ALA A 122 5.01 -14.93 -2.31
C ALA A 122 5.98 -14.86 -3.49
N TYR A 123 6.60 -13.70 -3.73
CA TYR A 123 7.62 -13.53 -4.76
C TYR A 123 8.85 -14.42 -4.58
N SER A 124 9.22 -14.78 -3.35
CA SER A 124 10.34 -15.69 -3.10
C SER A 124 10.03 -17.16 -3.41
N GLY A 125 8.76 -17.50 -3.63
CA GLY A 125 8.25 -18.87 -3.83
C GLY A 125 7.99 -19.64 -2.53
N VAL A 126 8.37 -19.11 -1.37
CA VAL A 126 8.26 -19.78 -0.07
C VAL A 126 6.80 -20.03 0.37
N LEU A 127 5.84 -19.25 -0.14
CA LEU A 127 4.41 -19.45 0.16
C LEU A 127 3.71 -20.48 -0.73
N ASN A 128 4.38 -21.04 -1.74
CA ASN A 128 3.74 -22.01 -2.63
C ASN A 128 3.30 -23.25 -1.83
N GLY A 129 2.00 -23.56 -1.91
CA GLY A 129 1.37 -24.64 -1.14
C GLY A 129 1.10 -24.35 0.33
N LYS A 130 1.49 -23.16 0.84
CA LYS A 130 1.33 -22.78 2.25
C LYS A 130 0.08 -21.93 2.45
N ASN A 131 -0.57 -22.12 3.60
CA ASN A 131 -1.66 -21.27 4.03
C ASN A 131 -1.11 -19.89 4.41
N CYS A 132 -1.73 -18.84 3.88
CA CYS A 132 -1.35 -17.46 4.16
C CYS A 132 -2.56 -16.54 4.15
N CYS A 133 -2.40 -15.32 4.64
CA CYS A 133 -3.33 -14.24 4.44
C CYS A 133 -2.60 -12.94 4.09
N THR A 134 -3.32 -11.98 3.53
CA THR A 134 -2.85 -10.61 3.33
C THR A 134 -3.99 -9.64 3.62
N HIS A 135 -3.75 -8.35 3.43
CA HIS A 135 -4.79 -7.33 3.60
C HIS A 135 -5.98 -7.61 2.68
N TRP A 136 -7.22 -7.50 3.20
CA TRP A 136 -8.46 -7.80 2.47
C TRP A 136 -8.52 -7.14 1.07
N SER A 137 -8.04 -5.89 0.95
CA SER A 137 -8.09 -5.12 -0.30
C SER A 137 -7.20 -5.69 -1.41
N ALA A 138 -6.26 -6.56 -1.05
CA ALA A 138 -5.33 -7.21 -1.96
C ALA A 138 -5.64 -8.70 -2.17
N GLU A 139 -6.65 -9.28 -1.52
CA GLU A 139 -6.92 -10.73 -1.62
C GLU A 139 -7.16 -11.20 -3.06
N GLU A 140 -7.93 -10.43 -3.85
CA GLU A 140 -8.21 -10.77 -5.25
C GLU A 140 -6.98 -10.64 -6.14
N ASP A 141 -6.17 -9.59 -5.96
CA ASP A 141 -4.93 -9.36 -6.71
C ASP A 141 -3.90 -10.44 -6.36
N PHE A 142 -3.67 -10.67 -5.07
CA PHE A 142 -2.76 -11.71 -4.56
C PHE A 142 -3.13 -13.10 -5.08
N SER A 143 -4.42 -13.47 -5.07
CA SER A 143 -4.87 -14.78 -5.58
C SER A 143 -4.59 -14.96 -7.07
N LYS A 144 -4.64 -13.87 -7.85
CA LYS A 144 -4.38 -13.90 -9.30
C LYS A 144 -2.88 -13.96 -9.60
N GLU A 145 -2.09 -13.15 -8.91
CA GLU A 145 -0.63 -13.05 -9.12
C GLU A 145 0.11 -14.27 -8.56
N PHE A 146 -0.38 -14.87 -7.47
CA PHE A 146 0.27 -16.01 -6.79
C PHE A 146 -0.69 -17.21 -6.65
N PRO A 147 -1.08 -17.86 -7.75
CA PRO A 147 -2.10 -18.92 -7.75
C PRO A 147 -1.71 -20.18 -6.98
N TYR A 148 -0.41 -20.37 -6.73
CA TYR A 148 0.11 -21.50 -5.95
C TYR A 148 0.07 -21.27 -4.43
N CYS A 149 -0.25 -20.05 -3.96
CA CYS A 149 -0.40 -19.76 -2.54
C CYS A 149 -1.82 -20.11 -2.05
N SER A 150 -1.94 -20.80 -0.92
CA SER A 150 -3.24 -21.12 -0.32
C SER A 150 -3.75 -19.93 0.50
N LEU A 151 -4.29 -18.91 -0.18
CA LEU A 151 -4.78 -17.70 0.49
C LEU A 151 -6.07 -17.99 1.28
N LYS A 152 -6.01 -17.80 2.60
CA LYS A 152 -7.17 -17.74 3.49
C LYS A 152 -7.69 -16.31 3.52
N LYS A 153 -8.92 -16.14 3.05
CA LYS A 153 -9.63 -14.86 3.03
C LYS A 153 -10.35 -14.64 4.35
N ASN A 154 -10.54 -13.37 4.71
CA ASN A 154 -11.30 -12.99 5.91
C ASN A 154 -10.78 -13.62 7.22
N VAL A 155 -9.46 -13.73 7.36
CA VAL A 155 -8.79 -14.10 8.61
C VAL A 155 -7.83 -12.98 9.02
N ILE A 156 -7.58 -12.83 10.31
CA ILE A 156 -6.68 -11.77 10.81
C ILE A 156 -5.20 -12.18 10.73
N TYR A 157 -4.87 -13.44 11.00
CA TYR A 157 -3.54 -13.97 10.76
C TYR A 157 -3.60 -15.47 10.50
N VAL A 158 -2.59 -15.97 9.79
CA VAL A 158 -2.39 -17.38 9.52
C VAL A 158 -0.97 -17.75 9.93
N GLN A 159 -0.86 -18.85 10.67
CA GLN A 159 0.41 -19.53 10.86
C GLN A 159 0.39 -20.84 10.06
N ASP A 160 1.42 -21.05 9.24
CA ASP A 160 1.72 -22.31 8.58
C ASP A 160 3.21 -22.60 8.79
N ASP A 161 3.52 -23.62 9.59
CA ASP A 161 4.86 -23.95 10.08
C ASP A 161 5.60 -22.77 10.75
N ASN A 162 6.69 -22.30 10.15
CA ASN A 162 7.54 -21.19 10.58
C ASN A 162 7.11 -19.85 9.96
N ILE A 163 6.04 -19.83 9.16
CA ILE A 163 5.55 -18.64 8.48
C ILE A 163 4.31 -18.13 9.19
N LEU A 164 4.33 -16.86 9.58
CA LEU A 164 3.20 -16.10 10.06
C LEU A 164 2.91 -14.97 9.08
N THR A 165 1.66 -14.86 8.67
CA THR A 165 1.16 -13.75 7.84
C THR A 165 -0.04 -13.12 8.52
N SER A 166 -0.19 -11.80 8.43
CA SER A 166 -1.33 -11.07 9.03
C SER A 166 -1.99 -10.11 8.05
N ALA A 167 -3.25 -9.79 8.33
CA ALA A 167 -4.06 -8.94 7.50
C ALA A 167 -4.28 -7.55 8.11
N GLY A 168 -3.52 -6.57 7.62
CA GLY A 168 -3.63 -5.18 8.05
C GLY A 168 -2.99 -4.86 9.40
N ALA A 169 -3.07 -3.58 9.77
CA ALA A 169 -2.31 -3.05 10.89
C ALA A 169 -2.80 -3.58 12.25
N SER A 170 -4.11 -3.62 12.49
CA SER A 170 -4.62 -4.13 13.77
C SER A 170 -4.31 -5.61 13.97
N ALA A 171 -4.43 -6.43 12.92
CA ALA A 171 -4.08 -7.85 12.99
C ALA A 171 -2.57 -8.11 13.13
N THR A 172 -1.73 -7.13 12.77
CA THR A 172 -0.29 -7.19 13.04
C THR A 172 -0.01 -7.25 14.54
N VAL A 173 -0.83 -6.58 15.36
CA VAL A 173 -0.73 -6.66 16.83
C VAL A 173 -0.94 -8.10 17.29
N ASP A 174 -2.04 -8.74 16.86
CA ASP A 174 -2.37 -10.11 17.22
C ASP A 174 -1.29 -11.09 16.73
N CYS A 175 -0.82 -10.92 15.50
CA CYS A 175 0.20 -11.77 14.89
C CYS A 175 1.54 -11.68 15.64
N ILE A 176 1.96 -10.48 16.06
CA ILE A 176 3.21 -10.31 16.81
C ILE A 176 3.06 -10.82 18.25
N LEU A 177 1.90 -10.66 18.89
CA LEU A 177 1.64 -11.27 20.20
C LEU A 177 1.64 -12.80 20.12
N HIS A 178 1.09 -13.37 19.05
CA HIS A 178 1.17 -14.80 18.77
C HIS A 178 2.61 -15.26 18.53
N PHE A 179 3.40 -14.49 17.78
CA PHE A 179 4.84 -14.73 17.63
C PHE A 179 5.56 -14.77 18.99
N ILE A 180 5.31 -13.78 19.87
CA ILE A 180 5.88 -13.75 21.23
C ILE A 180 5.43 -14.97 22.05
N ARG A 181 4.17 -15.40 21.90
CA ARG A 181 3.62 -16.59 22.56
C ARG A 181 4.35 -17.87 22.14
N ILE A 182 4.67 -18.01 20.85
CA ILE A 182 5.42 -19.16 20.31
C ILE A 182 6.85 -19.19 20.88
N ILE A 183 7.53 -18.05 20.88
CA ILE A 183 8.94 -17.98 21.31
C ILE A 183 9.07 -18.15 22.84
N TYR A 184 8.23 -17.49 23.62
CA TYR A 184 8.29 -17.51 25.08
C TYR A 184 7.10 -18.27 25.69
N SER A 185 5.98 -17.58 25.88
CA SER A 185 4.77 -18.16 26.47
C SER A 185 3.56 -17.24 26.31
N ALA A 186 2.37 -17.82 26.47
CA ALA A 186 1.13 -17.06 26.55
C ALA A 186 1.15 -16.05 27.72
N THR A 187 1.78 -16.40 28.85
CA THR A 187 1.92 -15.49 30.00
C THR A 187 2.69 -14.23 29.65
N VAL A 188 3.81 -14.36 28.93
CA VAL A 188 4.62 -13.21 28.49
C VAL A 188 3.82 -12.37 27.50
N ALA A 189 3.22 -12.99 26.47
CA ALA A 189 2.42 -12.28 25.48
C ALA A 189 1.24 -11.52 26.12
N ASN A 190 0.47 -12.17 26.99
CA ASN A 190 -0.66 -11.56 27.68
C ASN A 190 -0.25 -10.40 28.60
N LYS A 191 0.90 -10.52 29.28
CA LYS A 191 1.41 -9.43 30.13
C LYS A 191 1.85 -8.23 29.29
N LEU A 192 2.53 -8.45 28.16
CA LEU A 192 2.92 -7.37 27.24
C LEU A 192 1.70 -6.69 26.64
N ALA A 193 0.68 -7.44 26.22
CA ALA A 193 -0.59 -6.89 25.78
C ALA A 193 -1.21 -5.98 26.86
N LYS A 194 -1.20 -6.43 28.12
CA LYS A 194 -1.68 -5.63 29.26
C LYS A 194 -0.85 -4.37 29.51
N ILE A 195 0.48 -4.44 29.41
CA ILE A 195 1.39 -3.28 29.56
C ILE A 195 1.10 -2.21 28.49
N LEU A 196 0.81 -2.65 27.27
CA LEU A 196 0.54 -1.78 26.13
C LEU A 196 -0.94 -1.41 25.97
N ALA A 197 -1.79 -1.76 26.95
CA ALA A 197 -3.24 -1.56 26.90
C ALA A 197 -3.92 -2.11 25.63
N ILE A 198 -3.40 -3.21 25.09
CA ILE A 198 -3.97 -3.91 23.94
C ILE A 198 -5.14 -4.80 24.43
N PRO A 199 -6.32 -4.75 23.80
CA PRO A 199 -7.44 -5.63 24.14
C PRO A 199 -7.06 -7.12 24.07
N LEU A 200 -7.82 -7.97 24.76
CA LEU A 200 -7.57 -9.43 24.77
C LEU A 200 -7.47 -9.98 23.33
N ILE A 201 -6.47 -10.85 23.13
CA ILE A 201 -6.02 -11.38 21.85
C ILE A 201 -7.21 -11.92 21.04
N ARG A 202 -7.31 -11.48 19.78
CA ARG A 202 -8.24 -12.05 18.82
C ARG A 202 -7.68 -13.37 18.27
N GLU A 203 -8.52 -14.39 18.13
CA GLU A 203 -8.08 -15.65 17.51
C GLU A 203 -7.86 -15.48 16.01
N GLY A 204 -6.86 -16.15 15.44
CA GLY A 204 -6.46 -15.97 14.04
C GLY A 204 -7.57 -16.18 13.02
N ALA A 205 -8.50 -17.10 13.31
CA ALA A 205 -9.66 -17.40 12.48
C ALA A 205 -10.78 -16.35 12.54
N GLN A 206 -10.67 -15.36 13.44
CA GLN A 206 -11.64 -14.27 13.51
C GLN A 206 -11.59 -13.44 12.22
N GLY A 207 -12.76 -13.00 11.76
CA GLY A 207 -12.88 -12.08 10.63
C GLY A 207 -12.08 -10.79 10.87
N GLN A 208 -11.51 -10.23 9.81
CA GLN A 208 -10.84 -8.91 9.88
C GLN A 208 -11.78 -7.81 10.38
N PHE A 209 -13.08 -8.01 10.14
CA PHE A 209 -14.16 -7.19 10.65
C PHE A 209 -15.21 -8.09 11.34
N LEU A 210 -15.86 -7.57 12.38
CA LEU A 210 -17.24 -7.97 12.71
C LEU A 210 -18.11 -7.63 11.47
N ASP A 211 -19.19 -8.36 11.23
CA ASP A 211 -20.12 -8.24 10.08
C ASP A 211 -20.84 -6.87 9.98
N TYR A 212 -20.10 -5.77 10.07
CA TYR A 212 -20.46 -4.51 9.44
C TYR A 212 -20.37 -4.79 7.96
N ALA A 213 -21.54 -5.05 7.36
CA ALA A 213 -21.77 -5.25 5.94
C ALA A 213 -20.61 -4.68 5.14
N LYS A 214 -19.81 -5.56 4.50
CA LYS A 214 -18.63 -5.21 3.70
C LYS A 214 -18.87 -3.80 3.16
N PRO A 215 -18.16 -2.76 3.62
CA PRO A 215 -18.23 -1.52 2.88
C PRO A 215 -17.86 -1.98 1.48
N LYS A 216 -18.80 -1.85 0.53
CA LYS A 216 -18.44 -1.88 -0.87
C LYS A 216 -17.42 -0.77 -0.94
N ILE A 217 -16.14 -1.10 -0.80
CA ILE A 217 -15.07 -0.22 -1.22
C ILE A 217 -15.20 -0.35 -2.71
N VAL A 218 -16.19 0.41 -3.22
CA VAL A 218 -16.33 0.79 -4.59
C VAL A 218 -14.90 1.16 -4.94
N ASN A 219 -14.29 0.42 -5.87
CA ASN A 219 -13.00 0.79 -6.42
C ASN A 219 -13.05 2.31 -6.60
N ALA A 220 -12.33 3.05 -5.73
CA ALA A 220 -12.54 4.49 -5.64
C ALA A 220 -12.19 5.14 -6.98
N LEU A 221 -11.33 4.47 -7.75
CA LEU A 221 -10.86 4.90 -9.05
C LEU A 221 -11.99 5.07 -10.09
N PRO A 222 -12.88 4.10 -10.38
CA PRO A 222 -14.08 4.34 -11.18
C PRO A 222 -14.96 5.51 -10.72
N ALA A 223 -15.19 5.65 -9.41
CA ALA A 223 -15.99 6.75 -8.88
C ALA A 223 -15.29 8.12 -9.05
N LEU A 224 -13.98 8.16 -8.83
CA LEU A 224 -13.13 9.33 -9.07
C LEU A 224 -13.06 9.70 -10.55
N ILE A 225 -12.98 8.71 -11.45
CA ILE A 225 -13.05 8.89 -12.91
C ILE A 225 -14.37 9.57 -13.27
N LYS A 226 -15.50 9.03 -12.80
CA LYS A 226 -16.82 9.62 -13.05
C LYS A 226 -16.95 11.03 -12.49
N PHE A 227 -16.40 11.30 -11.31
CA PHE A 227 -16.37 12.64 -10.73
C PHE A 227 -15.57 13.64 -11.60
N MET A 228 -14.39 13.24 -12.09
CA MET A 228 -13.56 14.07 -12.96
C MET A 228 -14.23 14.36 -14.31
N GLU A 229 -15.02 13.41 -14.84
CA GLU A 229 -15.78 13.60 -16.07
C GLU A 229 -16.91 14.63 -15.94
N GLN A 230 -17.46 14.80 -14.74
CA GLN A 230 -18.55 15.75 -14.46
C GLN A 230 -18.04 17.17 -14.24
N LYS A 231 -16.95 17.32 -13.49
CA LYS A 231 -16.35 18.62 -13.22
C LYS A 231 -14.85 18.48 -12.97
N PRO A 232 -13.98 18.77 -13.95
CA PRO A 232 -12.53 18.59 -13.80
C PRO A 232 -11.92 19.65 -12.85
N PRO A 233 -11.40 19.26 -11.67
CA PRO A 233 -10.69 20.16 -10.76
C PRO A 233 -9.39 20.75 -11.33
N SER A 234 -8.99 21.94 -10.90
CA SER A 234 -7.77 22.58 -11.40
C SER A 234 -6.47 22.06 -10.77
N ASP A 235 -6.54 21.30 -9.67
CA ASP A 235 -5.43 20.94 -8.78
C ASP A 235 -5.09 19.43 -8.75
N LEU A 236 -5.71 18.63 -9.61
CA LEU A 236 -5.47 17.19 -9.62
C LEU A 236 -4.13 16.81 -10.26
N THR A 237 -3.30 16.14 -9.47
CA THR A 237 -2.07 15.47 -9.91
C THR A 237 -2.18 13.96 -9.71
N VAL A 238 -1.24 13.21 -10.29
CA VAL A 238 -1.12 11.77 -10.04
C VAL A 238 -0.97 11.48 -8.54
N ASP A 239 -0.20 12.28 -7.80
CA ASP A 239 -0.01 12.09 -6.36
C ASP A 239 -1.30 12.29 -5.56
N VAL A 240 -2.09 13.31 -5.90
CA VAL A 240 -3.41 13.53 -5.28
C VAL A 240 -4.34 12.36 -5.57
N MET A 241 -4.30 11.81 -6.79
CA MET A 241 -5.10 10.64 -7.15
C MET A 241 -4.65 9.37 -6.46
N MET A 242 -3.35 9.17 -6.28
CA MET A 242 -2.79 8.05 -5.50
C MET A 242 -3.28 8.10 -4.05
N GLN A 243 -3.23 9.27 -3.41
CA GLN A 243 -3.74 9.47 -2.05
C GLN A 243 -5.24 9.18 -1.96
N LYS A 244 -6.04 9.72 -2.88
CA LYS A 244 -7.51 9.52 -2.90
C LYS A 244 -7.94 8.08 -3.23
N SER A 245 -7.11 7.34 -3.95
CA SER A 245 -7.39 5.95 -4.33
C SER A 245 -6.72 4.91 -3.42
N PHE A 246 -5.85 5.35 -2.49
CA PHE A 246 -4.99 4.49 -1.68
C PHE A 246 -4.16 3.52 -2.54
N LEU A 247 -3.76 3.95 -3.73
CA LEU A 247 -2.95 3.16 -4.66
C LEU A 247 -1.53 3.72 -4.75
N SER A 248 -0.54 2.82 -4.85
CA SER A 248 0.81 3.21 -5.28
C SER A 248 0.77 3.79 -6.71
N ARG A 249 1.82 4.52 -7.11
CA ARG A 249 1.91 5.15 -8.45
C ARG A 249 1.75 4.15 -9.59
N ARG A 250 2.40 2.99 -9.49
CA ARG A 250 2.34 1.93 -10.49
C ARG A 250 0.97 1.26 -10.53
N SER A 251 0.40 0.91 -9.38
CA SER A 251 -0.95 0.36 -9.27
C SER A 251 -2.02 1.33 -9.80
N PHE A 252 -1.90 2.62 -9.48
CA PHE A 252 -2.73 3.66 -10.06
C PHE A 252 -2.58 3.69 -11.59
N THR A 253 -1.36 3.76 -12.10
CA THR A 253 -1.10 3.85 -13.56
C THR A 253 -1.62 2.63 -14.31
N ARG A 254 -1.35 1.41 -13.79
CA ARG A 254 -1.82 0.13 -14.35
C ARG A 254 -3.35 0.06 -14.36
N LYS A 255 -3.99 0.27 -13.20
CA LYS A 255 -5.45 0.21 -13.07
C LYS A 255 -6.14 1.32 -13.86
N PHE A 256 -5.59 2.53 -13.86
CA PHE A 256 -6.12 3.65 -14.63
C PHE A 256 -6.05 3.38 -16.13
N LYS A 257 -4.91 2.89 -16.63
CA LYS A 257 -4.75 2.52 -18.04
C LYS A 257 -5.65 1.35 -18.43
N ALA A 258 -5.81 0.36 -17.57
CA ALA A 258 -6.75 -0.75 -17.80
C ALA A 258 -8.21 -0.27 -17.89
N LEU A 259 -8.60 0.73 -17.09
CA LEU A 259 -9.96 1.28 -17.07
C LEU A 259 -10.22 2.30 -18.19
N THR A 260 -9.23 3.09 -18.60
CA THR A 260 -9.42 4.25 -19.50
C THR A 260 -8.70 4.12 -20.84
N GLY A 261 -7.87 3.09 -21.01
CA GLY A 261 -7.07 2.83 -22.21
C GLY A 261 -5.79 3.69 -22.35
N THR A 262 -5.55 4.65 -21.46
CA THR A 262 -4.43 5.62 -21.58
C THR A 262 -3.88 6.05 -20.20
N THR A 263 -2.80 6.84 -20.17
CA THR A 263 -2.29 7.44 -18.92
C THR A 263 -3.21 8.53 -18.40
N PHE A 264 -3.12 8.81 -17.10
CA PHE A 264 -3.90 9.84 -16.43
C PHE A 264 -3.71 11.22 -17.05
N GLU A 265 -2.49 11.64 -17.37
CA GLU A 265 -2.19 12.98 -17.90
C GLU A 265 -2.81 13.19 -19.28
N VAL A 266 -2.76 12.16 -20.13
CA VAL A 266 -3.35 12.20 -21.47
C VAL A 266 -4.88 12.19 -21.37
N TRP A 267 -5.43 11.30 -20.54
CA TRP A 267 -6.87 11.22 -20.32
C TRP A 267 -7.44 12.52 -19.75
N TYR A 268 -6.81 13.05 -18.70
CA TYR A 268 -7.27 14.23 -18.00
C TYR A 268 -7.21 15.48 -18.88
N ARG A 269 -6.19 15.58 -19.74
CA ARG A 269 -6.13 16.63 -20.76
C ARG A 269 -7.32 16.56 -21.73
N LYS A 270 -7.70 15.36 -22.19
CA LYS A 270 -8.86 15.18 -23.08
C LYS A 270 -10.16 15.62 -22.41
N ILE A 271 -10.37 15.25 -21.15
CA ILE A 271 -11.57 15.66 -20.39
C ILE A 271 -11.65 17.19 -20.24
N ARG A 272 -10.54 17.84 -19.87
CA ARG A 272 -10.47 19.29 -19.74
C ARG A 272 -10.76 20.01 -21.06
N LEU A 273 -10.17 19.54 -22.16
CA LEU A 273 -10.41 20.13 -23.49
C LEU A 273 -11.83 19.88 -24.00
N ARG A 274 -12.41 18.70 -23.75
CA ARG A 274 -13.82 18.41 -24.07
C ARG A 274 -14.77 19.37 -23.33
N THR A 275 -14.54 19.54 -22.03
CA THR A 275 -15.30 20.47 -21.18
C THR A 275 -15.18 21.91 -21.71
N ALA A 276 -13.97 22.30 -22.15
CA ALA A 276 -13.76 23.61 -22.74
C ALA A 276 -14.53 23.80 -24.05
N CYS A 277 -14.52 22.81 -24.96
CA CYS A 277 -15.30 22.87 -26.20
C CYS A 277 -16.79 23.01 -25.91
N GLU A 278 -17.33 22.21 -24.98
CA GLU A 278 -18.73 22.28 -24.57
C GLU A 278 -19.10 23.67 -24.05
N LEU A 279 -18.28 24.26 -23.17
CA LEU A 279 -18.51 25.63 -22.67
C LEU A 279 -18.37 26.69 -23.76
N LEU A 280 -17.45 26.53 -24.72
CA LEU A 280 -17.28 27.46 -25.84
C LEU A 280 -18.47 27.42 -26.80
N GLU A 281 -19.12 26.27 -26.94
CA GLU A 281 -20.24 26.02 -27.86
C GLU A 281 -21.59 26.38 -27.23
N THR A 282 -21.74 26.21 -25.91
CA THR A 282 -23.03 26.39 -25.21
C THR A 282 -23.15 27.69 -24.44
N THR A 283 -22.05 28.45 -24.27
CA THR A 283 -22.04 29.67 -23.43
C THR A 283 -21.28 30.84 -24.05
N GLU A 284 -21.62 32.05 -23.59
CA GLU A 284 -20.94 33.31 -23.91
C GLU A 284 -19.81 33.67 -22.92
N LEU A 285 -19.38 32.73 -22.07
CA LEU A 285 -18.42 33.02 -21.01
C LEU A 285 -17.08 33.56 -21.56
N PRO A 286 -16.41 34.49 -20.87
CA PRO A 286 -15.05 34.90 -21.21
C PRO A 286 -14.09 33.70 -21.30
N ILE A 287 -13.11 33.77 -22.20
CA ILE A 287 -12.16 32.65 -22.44
C ILE A 287 -11.39 32.29 -21.17
N GLU A 288 -11.11 33.28 -20.32
CA GLU A 288 -10.50 33.15 -19.01
C GLU A 288 -11.37 32.28 -18.07
N THR A 289 -12.68 32.55 -18.04
CA THR A 289 -13.65 31.77 -17.24
C THR A 289 -13.81 30.35 -17.79
N VAL A 290 -13.79 30.19 -19.12
CA VAL A 290 -13.79 28.86 -19.75
C VAL A 290 -12.56 28.07 -19.34
N ALA A 291 -11.37 28.69 -19.34
CA ALA A 291 -10.14 28.03 -18.92
C ALA A 291 -10.24 27.54 -17.47
N GLU A 292 -10.67 28.40 -16.56
CA GLU A 292 -10.83 28.08 -15.14
C GLU A 292 -11.83 26.92 -14.93
N ARG A 293 -13.03 27.02 -15.52
CA ARG A 293 -14.08 25.99 -15.37
C ARG A 293 -13.73 24.66 -16.03
N SER A 294 -12.80 24.67 -16.98
CA SER A 294 -12.26 23.48 -17.63
C SER A 294 -11.05 22.90 -16.89
N GLY A 295 -10.70 23.41 -15.70
CA GLY A 295 -9.62 22.86 -14.87
C GLY A 295 -8.22 23.35 -15.26
N TYR A 296 -8.09 24.53 -15.87
CA TYR A 296 -6.80 25.18 -16.13
C TYR A 296 -6.56 26.33 -15.16
N LYS A 297 -5.39 26.33 -14.49
CA LYS A 297 -4.95 27.43 -13.61
C LYS A 297 -4.47 28.67 -14.37
N SER A 298 -4.09 28.50 -15.65
CA SER A 298 -3.55 29.58 -16.48
C SER A 298 -4.26 29.61 -17.84
N PRO A 299 -4.90 30.75 -18.20
CA PRO A 299 -5.48 30.95 -19.53
C PRO A 299 -4.46 30.83 -20.68
N ILE A 300 -3.18 31.14 -20.41
CA ILE A 300 -2.10 31.00 -21.40
C ILE A 300 -1.84 29.53 -21.71
N SER A 301 -1.67 28.70 -20.67
CA SER A 301 -1.48 27.25 -20.82
C SER A 301 -2.68 26.60 -21.51
N PHE A 302 -3.90 27.02 -21.17
CA PHE A 302 -5.12 26.57 -21.83
C PHE A 302 -5.08 26.86 -23.33
N ARG A 303 -4.82 28.12 -23.74
CA ARG A 303 -4.77 28.50 -25.17
C ARG A 303 -3.73 27.70 -25.94
N GLN A 304 -2.55 27.49 -25.35
CA GLN A 304 -1.48 26.72 -25.97
C GLN A 304 -1.89 25.26 -26.19
N GLN A 305 -2.45 24.60 -25.16
CA GLN A 305 -2.90 23.21 -25.27
C GLN A 305 -4.09 23.06 -26.22
N PHE A 306 -5.03 24.01 -26.21
CA PHE A 306 -6.17 24.01 -27.10
C PHE A 306 -5.72 24.14 -28.57
N LYS A 307 -4.81 25.09 -28.86
CA LYS A 307 -4.24 25.25 -30.20
C LYS A 307 -3.46 24.01 -30.65
N GLN A 308 -2.70 23.39 -29.75
CA GLN A 308 -1.96 22.16 -30.05
C GLN A 308 -2.90 20.99 -30.39
N GLN A 309 -4.04 20.89 -29.72
CA GLN A 309 -4.98 19.78 -29.92
C GLN A 309 -5.88 19.98 -31.16
N PHE A 310 -6.32 21.21 -31.42
CA PHE A 310 -7.36 21.49 -32.43
C PHE A 310 -6.88 22.32 -33.62
N ASN A 311 -5.62 22.77 -33.62
CA ASN A 311 -5.07 23.70 -34.63
C ASN A 311 -5.85 25.02 -34.78
N SER A 312 -6.65 25.38 -33.78
CA SER A 312 -7.43 26.63 -33.73
C SER A 312 -7.37 27.21 -32.32
N THR A 313 -7.52 28.53 -32.18
CA THR A 313 -7.67 29.16 -30.87
C THR A 313 -9.09 28.96 -30.31
N PRO A 314 -9.30 29.04 -28.99
CA PRO A 314 -10.64 28.97 -28.38
C PRO A 314 -11.64 29.99 -28.97
N SER A 315 -11.17 31.20 -29.28
CA SER A 315 -12.00 32.25 -29.88
C SER A 315 -12.40 31.92 -31.32
N GLU A 316 -11.47 31.38 -32.12
CA GLU A 316 -11.75 30.91 -33.48
C GLU A 316 -12.71 29.72 -33.47
N TRP A 317 -12.53 28.77 -32.54
CA TRP A 317 -13.42 27.62 -32.36
C TRP A 317 -14.86 28.07 -32.11
N ARG A 318 -15.06 28.96 -31.14
CA ARG A 318 -16.38 29.55 -30.82
C ARG A 318 -16.99 30.25 -32.04
N LYS A 319 -16.21 31.06 -32.75
CA LYS A 319 -16.68 31.79 -33.95
C LYS A 319 -17.06 30.83 -35.08
N ALA A 320 -16.29 29.76 -35.29
CA ALA A 320 -16.54 28.77 -36.32
C ALA A 320 -17.82 27.97 -36.03
N LYS A 321 -18.04 27.57 -34.77
CA LYS A 321 -19.24 26.83 -34.38
C LYS A 321 -20.51 27.67 -34.40
N ARG A 322 -20.44 28.97 -34.07
CA ARG A 322 -21.55 29.90 -34.29
C ARG A 322 -21.96 30.05 -35.76
N ARG A 323 -21.02 29.85 -36.70
CA ARG A 323 -21.32 29.89 -38.15
C ARG A 323 -21.91 28.56 -38.68
N GLN A 324 -21.80 27.47 -37.93
CA GLN A 324 -22.30 26.14 -38.32
C GLN A 324 -23.67 25.79 -37.71
N LEU A 325 -24.10 26.49 -36.67
CA LEU A 325 -25.49 26.42 -36.18
C LEU A 325 -26.38 27.14 -37.21
N PRO A 326 -27.41 26.50 -37.80
CA PRO A 326 -28.36 27.21 -38.62
C PRO A 326 -29.02 28.28 -37.75
N VAL A 327 -29.06 29.51 -38.27
CA VAL A 327 -30.01 30.51 -37.78
C VAL A 327 -31.39 29.99 -38.18
N SER A 328 -31.99 29.14 -37.36
CA SER A 328 -33.42 28.80 -37.47
C SER A 328 -34.18 29.65 -36.46
N ASP A 329 -34.77 30.69 -37.03
CA ASP A 329 -36.00 31.40 -36.67
C ASP A 329 -36.06 32.26 -35.40
N LEU A 330 -35.97 33.56 -35.68
CA LEU A 330 -36.77 34.66 -35.12
C LEU A 330 -38.05 34.21 -34.39
N GLN A 331 -38.15 34.48 -33.09
CA GLN A 331 -39.04 35.51 -32.52
C GLN A 331 -38.74 35.77 -31.03
#